data_AF-A0A524E9V0-F1
#
_entry.id   AF-A0A524E9V0-F1
#
_cell.length_a   1.000
_cell.length_b   1.000
_cell.length_c   1.000
_cell.angle_alpha   90.00
_cell.angle_beta   90.00
_cell.angle_gamma   90.00
#
_symmetry.space_group_name_H-M   'P 1'
#
loop_
_entity.id
_entity.type
_entity.pdbx_description
1 polymer ?
#
loop_
_entity_poly.entity_id
_entity_poly.type
_entity_poly.pdbx_seq_one_letter_code
_entity_poly.pdbx_strand_id
1 'polypeptide(L)'
;MTSTKFRLAKMFEQGVHFSCQMCGDCCRGSDEGEVYLYRADIYRLAQHLNLTGKEQLRKFALKYLKVVENTFFYKESSSQRGKTYRFNTLAFAFEGEDEHCHFLVNNSCTVHEARPFQCRCFPFWKMMVSSKKNVVNYSKKCKGLKLLKGNYYSRREILYWATEEYRIEKEYFLEMRKYNFDILKVYPFLPEDMINK
;
A
#
# COMPACT_ATOMS: atom_id res chain seq x y z
N MET A 1 7.67 -16.17 -0.58
CA MET A 1 9.03 -15.75 -0.17
C MET A 1 8.98 -15.12 1.21
N THR A 2 9.27 -15.86 2.28
CA THR A 2 9.30 -15.37 3.69
C THR A 2 10.66 -14.78 4.11
N SER A 3 11.62 -14.67 3.18
CA SER A 3 12.94 -14.12 3.47
C SER A 3 12.90 -12.60 3.57
N THR A 4 13.25 -12.08 4.74
CA THR A 4 13.59 -10.67 4.98
C THR A 4 14.93 -10.28 4.36
N LYS A 5 15.77 -11.26 4.00
CA LYS A 5 17.01 -11.00 3.25
C LYS A 5 16.69 -10.92 1.75
N PHE A 6 16.91 -9.76 1.17
CA PHE A 6 16.92 -9.51 -0.27
C PHE A 6 18.06 -8.53 -0.60
N ARG A 7 18.49 -8.50 -1.87
CA ARG A 7 19.50 -7.55 -2.35
C ARG A 7 18.81 -6.36 -3.01
N LEU A 8 19.38 -5.18 -2.83
CA LEU A 8 18.95 -3.99 -3.54
C LEU A 8 19.50 -4.02 -4.96
N ALA A 9 18.78 -3.41 -5.89
CA ALA A 9 19.33 -3.06 -7.19
C ALA A 9 20.46 -2.04 -6.99
N LYS A 10 21.49 -2.11 -7.85
CA LYS A 10 22.72 -1.29 -7.77
C LYS A 10 22.46 0.21 -7.53
N MET A 11 21.39 0.75 -8.09
CA MET A 11 21.00 2.16 -7.94
C MET A 11 20.69 2.56 -6.48
N PHE A 12 20.22 1.65 -5.64
CA PHE A 12 19.84 1.94 -4.26
C PHE A 12 20.92 1.55 -3.23
N GLU A 13 21.98 0.87 -3.65
CA GLU A 13 23.04 0.39 -2.74
C GLU A 13 23.79 1.53 -2.06
N GLN A 14 23.86 2.72 -2.69
CA GLN A 14 24.50 3.91 -2.12
C GLN A 14 23.50 4.92 -1.54
N GLY A 15 22.23 4.53 -1.41
CA GLY A 15 21.13 5.46 -1.15
C GLY A 15 20.70 6.21 -2.41
N VAL A 16 19.62 6.98 -2.31
CA VAL A 16 19.04 7.72 -3.43
C VAL A 16 18.33 8.98 -2.95
N HIS A 17 18.33 10.02 -3.78
CA HIS A 17 17.44 11.17 -3.58
C HIS A 17 16.08 10.90 -4.23
N PHE A 18 15.01 11.19 -3.50
CA PHE A 18 13.66 11.09 -4.04
C PHE A 18 12.71 12.05 -3.32
N SER A 19 11.77 12.62 -4.07
CA SER A 19 10.58 13.23 -3.52
C SER A 19 9.44 13.12 -4.53
N CYS A 20 8.22 12.88 -4.03
CA CYS A 20 7.02 12.96 -4.86
C CYS A 20 6.94 14.36 -5.49
N GLN A 21 6.73 14.44 -6.80
CA GLN A 21 6.66 15.70 -7.52
C GLN A 21 5.24 16.25 -7.60
N MET A 22 4.30 15.62 -6.88
CA MET A 22 2.87 15.96 -6.87
C MET A 22 2.30 16.15 -8.28
N CYS A 23 2.71 15.29 -9.22
CA CYS A 23 2.28 15.36 -10.62
C CYS A 23 0.93 14.67 -10.88
N GLY A 24 0.47 13.82 -9.95
CA GLY A 24 -0.77 13.05 -10.09
C GLY A 24 -0.62 11.74 -10.86
N ASP A 25 0.49 11.50 -11.57
CA ASP A 25 0.64 10.33 -12.46
C ASP A 25 0.42 8.99 -11.74
N CYS A 26 1.04 8.79 -10.57
CA CYS A 26 0.88 7.55 -9.79
C CYS A 26 -0.40 7.48 -8.96
N CYS A 27 -1.25 8.50 -9.04
CA CYS A 27 -2.56 8.54 -8.40
C CYS A 27 -3.68 8.20 -9.38
N ARG A 28 -3.34 7.79 -10.61
CA ARG A 28 -4.22 7.35 -11.69
C ARG A 28 -3.81 5.94 -12.15
N GLY A 29 -4.70 5.26 -12.88
CA GLY A 29 -4.43 3.94 -13.47
C GLY A 29 -4.39 2.82 -12.43
N SER A 30 -5.57 2.40 -11.95
CA SER A 30 -5.68 1.31 -10.97
C SER A 30 -5.39 -0.07 -11.60
N ASP A 31 -5.44 -0.15 -12.94
CA ASP A 31 -4.99 -1.30 -13.74
C ASP A 31 -3.52 -1.68 -13.49
N GLU A 32 -2.70 -0.78 -12.96
CA GLU A 32 -1.30 -1.06 -12.59
C GLU A 32 -1.13 -1.71 -11.21
N GLY A 33 -2.21 -1.80 -10.42
CA GLY A 33 -2.23 -2.48 -9.13
C GLY A 33 -3.07 -1.77 -8.07
N GLU A 34 -3.30 -2.50 -6.97
CA GLU A 34 -4.09 -1.99 -5.85
C GLU A 34 -3.25 -1.16 -4.87
N VAL A 35 -3.87 -0.15 -4.27
CA VAL A 35 -3.34 0.53 -3.08
C VAL A 35 -4.04 -0.04 -1.87
N TYR A 36 -3.40 -1.00 -1.19
CA TYR A 36 -3.92 -1.64 0.01
C TYR A 36 -3.90 -0.71 1.22
N LEU A 37 -4.92 -0.86 2.06
CA LEU A 37 -5.05 -0.13 3.31
C LEU A 37 -5.14 -1.11 4.48
N TYR A 38 -4.34 -0.84 5.50
CA TYR A 38 -4.43 -1.50 6.78
C TYR A 38 -5.02 -0.57 7.83
N ARG A 39 -5.34 -1.13 9.00
CA ARG A 39 -5.92 -0.41 10.14
C ARG A 39 -5.23 0.93 10.43
N ALA A 40 -3.90 0.96 10.45
CA ALA A 40 -3.12 2.19 10.69
C ALA A 40 -3.27 3.24 9.58
N ASP A 41 -3.49 2.82 8.33
CA ASP A 41 -3.76 3.73 7.21
C ASP A 41 -5.13 4.37 7.33
N ILE A 42 -6.14 3.56 7.62
CA ILE A 42 -7.52 4.02 7.79
C ILE A 42 -7.61 5.01 8.95
N TYR A 43 -6.98 4.72 10.10
CA TYR A 43 -6.98 5.64 11.23
C TYR A 43 -6.33 6.98 10.91
N ARG A 44 -5.19 6.97 10.23
CA ARG A 44 -4.49 8.22 9.90
C ARG A 44 -5.26 9.06 8.88
N LEU A 45 -5.87 8.42 7.88
CA LEU A 45 -6.76 9.10 6.93
C LEU A 45 -7.99 9.65 7.64
N ALA A 46 -8.63 8.86 8.52
CA ALA A 46 -9.77 9.30 9.30
C ALA A 46 -9.44 10.50 10.18
N GLN A 47 -8.29 10.47 10.89
CA GLN A 47 -7.82 11.60 11.69
C GLN A 47 -7.59 12.85 10.85
N HIS A 48 -6.92 12.71 9.69
CA HIS A 48 -6.66 13.84 8.79
C HIS A 48 -7.95 14.44 8.22
N LEU A 49 -8.96 13.61 7.98
CA LEU A 49 -10.28 14.01 7.48
C LEU A 49 -11.26 14.41 8.60
N ASN A 50 -10.79 14.48 9.85
CA ASN A 50 -11.62 14.77 11.04
C ASN A 50 -12.85 13.84 11.17
N LEU A 51 -12.68 12.57 10.81
CA LEU A 51 -13.71 11.54 10.92
C LEU A 51 -13.62 10.86 12.28
N THR A 52 -14.75 10.82 12.97
CA THR A 52 -14.94 10.31 14.33
C THR A 52 -16.11 9.34 14.39
N GLY A 53 -15.90 8.23 15.12
CA GLY A 53 -16.94 7.24 15.36
C GLY A 53 -17.23 6.32 14.17
N LYS A 54 -18.03 5.29 14.46
CA LYS A 54 -18.30 4.17 13.56
C LYS A 54 -19.03 4.59 12.28
N GLU A 55 -19.98 5.51 12.38
CA GLU A 55 -20.82 5.92 11.25
C GLU A 55 -20.04 6.73 10.20
N GLN A 56 -19.17 7.64 10.63
CA GLN A 56 -18.31 8.39 9.71
C GLN A 56 -17.27 7.47 9.05
N LEU A 57 -16.72 6.49 9.78
CA LEU A 57 -15.85 5.45 9.20
C LEU A 57 -16.60 4.57 8.20
N ARG A 58 -17.87 4.23 8.45
CA ARG A 58 -18.71 3.48 7.52
C ARG A 58 -18.91 4.26 6.21
N LYS A 59 -19.26 5.55 6.30
CA LYS A 59 -19.39 6.44 5.12
C LYS A 59 -18.07 6.59 4.38
N PHE A 60 -16.96 6.70 5.09
CA PHE A 60 -15.62 6.71 4.51
C PHE A 60 -15.34 5.41 3.74
N ALA A 61 -15.63 4.26 4.34
CA ALA A 61 -15.40 2.96 3.70
C ALA A 61 -16.21 2.82 2.41
N LEU A 62 -17.50 3.14 2.45
CA LEU A 62 -18.39 3.08 1.28
C LEU A 62 -17.93 3.99 0.13
N LYS A 63 -17.36 5.15 0.46
CA LYS A 63 -16.97 6.14 -0.54
C LYS A 63 -15.57 5.88 -1.11
N TYR A 64 -14.61 5.51 -0.26
CA TYR A 64 -13.19 5.55 -0.63
C TYR A 64 -12.52 4.19 -0.68
N LEU A 65 -13.17 3.13 -0.20
CA LEU A 65 -12.57 1.80 -0.11
C LEU A 65 -13.34 0.79 -0.96
N LYS A 66 -12.64 -0.24 -1.39
CA LYS A 66 -13.21 -1.47 -1.93
C LYS A 66 -12.62 -2.68 -1.23
N VAL A 67 -13.39 -3.75 -1.17
CA VAL A 67 -12.90 -5.06 -0.73
C VAL A 67 -12.32 -5.76 -1.96
N VAL A 68 -11.10 -6.27 -1.83
CA VAL A 68 -10.42 -7.03 -2.91
C VAL A 68 -9.85 -8.33 -2.35
N GLU A 69 -9.77 -9.35 -3.20
CA GLU A 69 -9.03 -10.57 -2.85
C GLU A 69 -7.53 -10.29 -2.92
N ASN A 70 -6.80 -10.74 -1.90
CA ASN A 70 -5.34 -10.74 -1.90
C ASN A 70 -4.81 -12.14 -1.55
N THR A 71 -3.55 -12.38 -1.92
CA THR A 71 -2.86 -13.63 -1.60
C THR A 71 -1.63 -13.36 -0.74
N PHE A 72 -1.39 -14.23 0.25
CA PHE A 72 -0.20 -14.14 1.10
C PHE A 72 0.45 -15.50 1.27
N PHE A 73 1.74 -15.59 0.96
CA PHE A 73 2.53 -16.79 1.20
C PHE A 73 3.07 -16.78 2.63
N TYR A 74 2.67 -17.79 3.42
CA TYR A 74 3.13 -17.94 4.79
C TYR A 74 3.59 -19.37 5.07
N LYS A 75 4.73 -19.47 5.77
CA LYS A 75 5.26 -20.73 6.29
C LYS A 75 5.24 -20.66 7.81
N GLU A 76 4.44 -21.53 8.42
CA GLU A 76 4.42 -21.70 9.87
C GLU A 76 5.75 -22.27 10.37
N SER A 77 6.16 -21.87 11.58
CA SER A 77 7.37 -22.37 12.21
C SER A 77 7.34 -23.87 12.43
N SER A 78 6.18 -24.43 12.74
CA SER A 78 5.93 -25.86 12.95
C SER A 78 5.77 -26.66 11.66
N SER A 79 5.67 -26.01 10.49
CA SER A 79 5.39 -26.69 9.22
C SER A 79 6.63 -26.83 8.35
N GLN A 80 6.79 -28.01 7.74
CA GLN A 80 7.85 -28.26 6.77
C GLN A 80 7.65 -27.47 5.47
N ARG A 81 6.39 -27.16 5.10
CA ARG A 81 6.04 -26.47 3.85
C ARG A 81 5.25 -25.19 4.10
N GLY A 82 5.53 -24.16 3.31
CA GLY A 82 4.71 -22.96 3.27
C GLY A 82 3.51 -23.12 2.34
N LYS A 83 2.47 -22.33 2.54
CA LYS A 83 1.30 -22.30 1.67
C LYS A 83 0.87 -20.87 1.37
N THR A 84 0.17 -20.71 0.25
CA THR A 84 -0.46 -19.45 -0.14
C THR A 84 -1.89 -19.43 0.38
N TYR A 85 -2.25 -18.35 1.06
CA TYR A 85 -3.60 -18.09 1.57
C TYR A 85 -4.26 -17.05 0.68
N ARG A 86 -5.56 -17.17 0.44
CA ARG A 86 -6.39 -16.17 -0.23
C ARG A 86 -7.40 -15.64 0.77
N PHE A 87 -7.56 -14.32 0.83
CA PHE A 87 -8.46 -13.67 1.76
C PHE A 87 -8.74 -12.23 1.33
N ASN A 88 -9.84 -11.68 1.85
CA ASN A 88 -10.26 -10.32 1.55
C ASN A 88 -9.38 -9.29 2.30
N THR A 89 -9.13 -8.17 1.63
CA THR A 89 -8.46 -7.00 2.19
C THR A 89 -9.11 -5.72 1.69
N LEU A 90 -8.71 -4.59 2.26
CA LEU A 90 -9.15 -3.27 1.80
C LEU A 90 -8.12 -2.67 0.86
N ALA A 91 -8.61 -2.06 -0.20
CA ALA A 91 -7.85 -1.20 -1.09
C ALA A 91 -8.62 0.12 -1.32
N PHE A 92 -7.96 1.14 -1.85
CA PHE A 92 -8.67 2.33 -2.31
C PHE A 92 -9.60 1.96 -3.46
N ALA A 93 -10.83 2.49 -3.41
CA ALA A 93 -11.65 2.60 -4.61
C ALA A 93 -11.06 3.73 -5.47
N PHE A 94 -10.94 3.48 -6.77
CA PHE A 94 -10.58 4.49 -7.76
C PHE A 94 -11.85 4.83 -8.55
N GLU A 95 -11.92 6.06 -9.05
CA GLU A 95 -13.11 6.58 -9.75
C GLU A 95 -12.75 7.24 -11.08
N GLY A 96 -13.78 7.52 -11.88
CA GLY A 96 -13.62 8.16 -13.19
C GLY A 96 -13.13 7.21 -14.29
N GLU A 97 -13.15 7.70 -15.53
CA GLU A 97 -12.73 6.93 -16.71
C GLU A 97 -11.23 6.62 -16.71
N ASP A 98 -10.43 7.46 -16.06
CA ASP A 98 -8.98 7.32 -15.94
C ASP A 98 -8.53 6.63 -14.64
N GLU A 99 -9.49 6.05 -13.90
CA GLU A 99 -9.28 5.31 -12.65
C GLU A 99 -8.35 6.07 -11.69
N HIS A 100 -8.78 7.25 -11.24
CA HIS A 100 -7.99 8.08 -10.33
C HIS A 100 -8.42 7.94 -8.88
N CYS A 101 -7.47 8.20 -7.98
CA CYS A 101 -7.72 8.21 -6.55
C CYS A 101 -8.65 9.39 -6.19
N HIS A 102 -9.69 9.14 -5.39
CA HIS A 102 -10.62 10.17 -4.90
C HIS A 102 -9.96 11.40 -4.25
N PHE A 103 -8.74 11.25 -3.74
CA PHE A 103 -8.01 12.36 -3.10
C PHE A 103 -7.14 13.17 -4.06
N LEU A 104 -7.17 12.87 -5.36
CA LEU A 104 -6.46 13.61 -6.40
C LEU A 104 -7.34 14.75 -6.92
N VAL A 105 -7.07 15.98 -6.46
CA VAL A 105 -7.81 17.18 -6.88
C VAL A 105 -6.85 18.13 -7.57
N ASN A 106 -7.19 18.59 -8.78
CA ASN A 106 -6.32 19.47 -9.60
C ASN A 106 -4.89 18.92 -9.77
N ASN A 107 -4.76 17.60 -10.01
CA ASN A 107 -3.49 16.86 -10.09
C ASN A 107 -2.64 16.84 -8.80
N SER A 108 -3.21 17.24 -7.66
CA SER A 108 -2.52 17.27 -6.38
C SER A 108 -3.21 16.33 -5.37
N CYS A 109 -2.39 15.59 -4.62
CA CYS A 109 -2.89 14.71 -3.57
C CYS A 109 -3.28 15.55 -2.34
N THR A 110 -4.58 15.62 -2.06
CA THR A 110 -5.13 16.41 -0.95
C THR A 110 -4.79 15.84 0.44
N VAL A 111 -4.46 14.53 0.50
CA VAL A 111 -4.10 13.83 1.75
C VAL A 111 -2.62 13.45 1.81
N HIS A 112 -1.74 14.19 1.12
CA HIS A 112 -0.32 13.84 0.95
C HIS A 112 0.39 13.47 2.27
N GLU A 113 0.12 14.20 3.35
CA GLU A 113 0.70 13.95 4.67
C GLU A 113 0.10 12.74 5.38
N ALA A 114 -1.14 12.39 5.06
CA ALA A 114 -1.89 11.28 5.68
C ALA A 114 -1.93 9.99 4.85
N ARG A 115 -1.33 9.99 3.65
CA ARG A 115 -1.31 8.89 2.67
C ARG A 115 -1.16 7.49 3.29
N PRO A 116 -1.69 6.42 2.69
CA PRO A 116 -1.43 5.06 3.16
C PRO A 116 0.05 4.72 3.08
N PHE A 117 0.47 3.67 3.81
CA PHE A 117 1.85 3.23 3.85
C PHE A 117 2.42 2.95 2.46
N GLN A 118 1.68 2.25 1.59
CA GLN A 118 2.17 1.95 0.24
C GLN A 118 2.48 3.22 -0.56
N CYS A 119 1.62 4.25 -0.51
CA CYS A 119 1.88 5.53 -1.19
C CYS A 119 3.09 6.28 -0.60
N ARG A 120 3.32 6.22 0.71
CA ARG A 120 4.53 6.80 1.34
C ARG A 120 5.79 6.00 1.04
N CYS A 121 5.66 4.69 0.95
CA CYS A 121 6.76 3.76 0.75
C CYS A 121 7.32 3.92 -0.66
N PHE A 122 6.53 4.31 -1.66
CA PHE A 122 7.01 4.55 -3.01
C PHE A 122 8.20 5.53 -3.02
N PRO A 123 9.34 5.19 -3.67
CA PRO A 123 9.54 4.09 -4.62
C PRO A 123 10.14 2.83 -3.98
N PHE A 124 10.15 2.71 -2.66
CA PHE A 124 10.88 1.71 -1.89
C PHE A 124 10.16 0.38 -1.66
N TRP A 125 9.11 0.06 -2.41
CA TRP A 125 8.49 -1.27 -2.36
C TRP A 125 9.50 -2.36 -2.65
N LYS A 126 9.41 -3.49 -1.96
CA LYS A 126 10.41 -4.57 -2.06
C LYS A 126 10.59 -5.04 -3.50
N MET A 127 9.49 -5.22 -4.24
CA MET A 127 9.52 -5.62 -5.65
C MET A 127 10.21 -4.59 -6.56
N MET A 128 10.17 -3.32 -6.18
CA MET A 128 10.73 -2.23 -6.97
C MET A 128 12.22 -2.11 -6.70
N VAL A 129 12.62 -2.03 -5.43
CA VAL A 129 14.02 -1.83 -5.05
C VAL A 129 14.92 -3.03 -5.27
N SER A 130 14.37 -4.23 -5.41
CA SER A 130 15.11 -5.46 -5.69
C SER A 130 15.29 -5.76 -7.18
N SER A 131 14.64 -5.00 -8.08
CA SER A 131 14.61 -5.28 -9.52
C SER A 131 14.94 -4.05 -10.36
N LYS A 132 16.12 -4.07 -11.00
CA LYS A 132 16.51 -3.01 -11.95
C LYS A 132 15.47 -2.82 -13.07
N LYS A 133 14.86 -3.91 -13.53
CA LYS A 133 13.81 -3.86 -14.57
C LYS A 133 12.60 -3.06 -14.08
N ASN A 134 12.16 -3.29 -12.85
CA ASN A 134 11.02 -2.57 -12.28
C ASN A 134 11.35 -1.09 -12.14
N VAL A 135 12.53 -0.75 -11.60
CA VAL A 135 13.00 0.65 -11.51
C VAL A 135 12.92 1.37 -12.85
N VAL A 136 13.46 0.76 -13.91
CA VAL A 136 13.46 1.37 -15.25
C VAL A 136 12.05 1.52 -15.80
N ASN A 137 11.14 0.58 -15.53
CA ASN A 137 9.77 0.67 -16.00
C ASN A 137 9.00 1.79 -15.27
N TYR A 138 9.10 1.85 -13.94
CA TYR A 138 8.45 2.89 -13.14
C TYR A 138 9.05 4.27 -13.39
N SER A 139 10.35 4.38 -13.67
CA SER A 139 10.97 5.66 -14.00
C SER A 139 10.46 6.23 -15.33
N LYS A 140 9.90 5.44 -16.25
CA LYS A 140 9.28 5.97 -17.49
C LYS A 140 8.05 6.82 -17.19
N LYS A 141 7.30 6.49 -16.13
CA LYS A 141 6.03 7.13 -15.76
C LYS A 141 6.19 8.11 -14.59
N CYS A 142 7.13 7.89 -13.67
CA CYS A 142 7.29 8.73 -12.50
C CYS A 142 8.32 9.86 -12.69
N LYS A 143 7.87 11.11 -12.69
CA LYS A 143 8.74 12.31 -12.72
C LYS A 143 9.79 12.32 -11.61
N GLY A 144 9.43 11.91 -10.39
CA GLY A 144 10.34 11.86 -9.23
C GLY A 144 11.50 10.89 -9.43
N LEU A 145 11.24 9.70 -10.00
CA LEU A 145 12.27 8.72 -10.32
C LEU A 145 13.16 9.12 -11.51
N LYS A 146 12.68 9.97 -12.42
CA LYS A 146 13.52 10.55 -13.48
C LYS A 146 14.48 11.60 -12.93
N LEU A 147 14.00 12.41 -11.98
CA LEU A 147 14.76 13.54 -11.43
C LEU A 147 15.78 13.11 -10.37
N LEU A 148 15.42 12.14 -9.52
CA LEU A 148 16.22 11.70 -8.37
C LEU A 148 16.73 12.90 -7.55
N LYS A 149 15.80 13.79 -7.16
CA LYS A 149 16.04 14.99 -6.36
C LYS A 149 15.12 15.00 -5.12
N GLY A 150 15.46 15.86 -4.17
CA GLY A 150 14.72 16.03 -2.91
C GLY A 150 15.40 15.30 -1.76
N ASN A 151 14.61 14.73 -0.86
CA ASN A 151 15.10 14.06 0.35
C ASN A 151 16.07 12.92 0.00
N TYR A 152 17.18 12.84 0.72
CA TYR A 152 18.10 11.72 0.64
C TYR A 152 17.60 10.57 1.51
N TYR A 153 17.56 9.36 0.95
CA TYR A 153 17.28 8.13 1.66
C TYR A 153 18.53 7.25 1.60
N SER A 154 19.10 6.97 2.77
CA SER A 154 20.23 6.06 2.91
C SER A 154 19.83 4.62 2.56
N ARG A 155 20.83 3.79 2.25
CA ARG A 155 20.64 2.35 2.06
C ARG A 155 19.86 1.70 3.21
N ARG A 156 20.12 2.12 4.45
CA ARG A 156 19.46 1.60 5.66
C ARG A 156 17.98 1.94 5.67
N GLU A 157 17.62 3.18 5.33
CA GLU A 157 16.23 3.61 5.26
C GLU A 157 15.46 2.91 4.15
N ILE A 158 16.07 2.73 2.98
CA ILE A 158 15.46 2.01 1.85
C ILE A 158 15.16 0.56 2.25
N LEU A 159 16.11 -0.12 2.90
CA LEU A 159 15.90 -1.47 3.42
C LEU A 159 14.78 -1.50 4.46
N TYR A 160 14.76 -0.52 5.37
CA TYR A 160 13.69 -0.40 6.37
C TYR A 160 12.32 -0.34 5.70
N TRP A 161 12.09 0.61 4.78
CA TRP A 161 10.81 0.76 4.07
C TRP A 161 10.37 -0.53 3.36
N ALA A 162 11.28 -1.15 2.61
CA ALA A 162 11.02 -2.38 1.87
C ALA A 162 10.77 -3.60 2.79
N THR A 163 11.37 -3.65 3.98
CA THR A 163 11.08 -4.70 4.98
C THR A 163 9.78 -4.45 5.72
N GLU A 164 9.44 -3.19 5.95
CA GLU A 164 8.28 -2.76 6.71
C GLU A 164 6.97 -3.07 5.98
N GLU A 165 6.96 -2.94 4.65
CA GLU A 165 5.86 -3.40 3.79
C GLU A 165 5.47 -4.85 4.10
N TYR A 166 6.44 -5.77 4.06
CA TYR A 166 6.22 -7.17 4.38
C TYR A 166 5.80 -7.40 5.83
N ARG A 167 6.33 -6.61 6.78
CA ARG A 167 5.96 -6.70 8.19
C ARG A 167 4.48 -6.37 8.39
N ILE A 168 4.01 -5.27 7.81
CA ILE A 168 2.61 -4.84 7.90
C ILE A 168 1.69 -5.88 7.26
N GLU A 169 2.00 -6.35 6.06
CA GLU A 169 1.24 -7.42 5.38
C GLU A 169 1.15 -8.69 6.23
N LYS A 170 2.27 -9.11 6.82
CA LYS A 170 2.33 -10.29 7.68
C LYS A 170 1.50 -10.11 8.95
N GLU A 171 1.57 -8.95 9.60
CA GLU A 171 0.78 -8.65 10.79
C GLU A 171 -0.71 -8.66 10.49
N TYR A 172 -1.11 -8.03 9.39
CA TYR A 172 -2.49 -8.06 8.92
C TYR A 172 -2.96 -9.49 8.61
N PHE A 173 -2.15 -10.29 7.92
CA PHE A 173 -2.47 -11.69 7.66
C PHE A 173 -2.70 -12.49 8.96
N LEU A 174 -1.85 -12.30 9.97
CA LEU A 174 -1.99 -12.97 11.26
C LEU A 174 -3.25 -12.50 12.01
N GLU A 175 -3.60 -11.21 11.92
CA GLU A 175 -4.85 -10.66 12.45
C GLU A 175 -6.07 -11.29 11.76
N MET A 176 -6.10 -11.30 10.42
CA MET A 176 -7.17 -11.93 9.65
C MET A 176 -7.32 -13.41 10.00
N ARG A 177 -6.22 -14.14 10.12
CA ARG A 177 -6.22 -15.55 10.51
C ARG A 177 -6.85 -15.78 11.89
N LYS A 178 -6.60 -14.90 12.87
CA LYS A 178 -7.22 -14.99 14.21
C LYS A 178 -8.74 -14.99 14.14
N TYR A 179 -9.30 -14.30 13.15
CA TYR A 179 -10.74 -14.19 12.92
C TYR A 179 -11.24 -15.10 11.79
N ASN A 180 -10.54 -16.19 11.47
CA ASN A 180 -10.90 -17.13 10.40
C ASN A 180 -11.11 -16.44 9.04
N PHE A 181 -10.34 -15.38 8.78
CA PHE A 181 -10.41 -14.54 7.58
C PHE A 181 -11.73 -13.76 7.41
N ASP A 182 -12.51 -13.56 8.49
CA ASP A 182 -13.67 -12.69 8.51
C ASP A 182 -13.25 -11.20 8.61
N ILE A 183 -13.34 -10.50 7.49
CA ILE A 183 -12.96 -9.09 7.39
C ILE A 183 -13.85 -8.15 8.22
N LEU A 184 -15.11 -8.52 8.51
CA LEU A 184 -16.01 -7.72 9.35
C LEU A 184 -15.60 -7.74 10.82
N LYS A 185 -14.96 -8.83 11.26
CA LYS A 185 -14.41 -8.90 12.62
C LYS A 185 -13.19 -8.01 12.77
N VAL A 186 -12.39 -7.85 11.72
CA VAL A 186 -11.25 -6.93 11.71
C VAL A 186 -11.71 -5.48 11.54
N TYR A 187 -12.64 -5.22 10.64
CA TYR A 187 -13.16 -3.88 10.34
C TYR A 187 -14.68 -3.81 10.58
N PRO A 188 -15.14 -3.68 11.84
CA PRO A 188 -16.56 -3.75 12.19
C PRO A 188 -17.40 -2.54 11.72
N PHE A 189 -16.77 -1.51 11.15
CA PHE A 189 -17.45 -0.40 10.51
C PHE A 189 -17.86 -0.73 9.06
N LEU A 190 -17.30 -1.78 8.44
CA LEU A 190 -17.63 -2.16 7.08
C LEU A 190 -19.10 -2.61 6.99
N PRO A 191 -19.82 -2.15 5.96
CA PRO A 191 -21.06 -2.75 5.51
C PRO A 191 -20.89 -4.19 5.01
N GLU A 192 -21.86 -5.06 5.29
CA GLU A 192 -21.85 -6.46 4.83
C GLU A 192 -21.94 -6.56 3.29
N ASP A 193 -22.65 -5.65 2.65
CA ASP A 193 -22.82 -5.57 1.20
C ASP A 193 -21.53 -5.21 0.45
N MET A 194 -20.47 -4.75 1.14
CA MET A 194 -19.16 -4.55 0.52
C MET A 194 -18.38 -5.86 0.29
N ILE A 195 -18.78 -6.97 0.91
CA ILE A 195 -18.04 -8.25 0.83
C ILE A 195 -18.52 -9.12 -0.32
N ASN A 196 -19.77 -8.94 -0.75
CA ASN A 196 -20.46 -9.79 -1.70
C ASN A 196 -20.54 -9.18 -3.12
N LYS A 197 -19.64 -8.25 -3.45
CA LYS A 197 -19.56 -7.63 -4.78
C LYS A 197 -18.46 -8.25 -5.63
#